data_AF-A0A9E3K8B5-F1
#
_entry.id   AF-A0A9E3K8B5-F1
#
_cell.length_a   1.000
_cell.length_b   1.000
_cell.length_c   1.000
_cell.angle_alpha   90.00
_cell.angle_beta   90.00
_cell.angle_gamma   90.00
#
_symmetry.space_group_name_H-M   'P 1'
#
loop_
_entity.id
_entity.type
_entity.pdbx_description
1 polymer ?
#
loop_
_entity_poly.entity_id
_entity_poly.type
_entity_poly.pdbx_seq_one_letter_code
_entity_poly.pdbx_strand_id
1 'polypeptide(L)'
;MKKQLLFLFLFATLHGCSWFSKSPRQHYEHQLRKEDKTLYTKWQAEIEKAFEEAGVVELPYSSSALLVKERLHIYSYDVELAVGEVFSAAVKTSIQGASIFLELFELDDGGQRTRKAYSKEGQLEYEVTQSGHYKVLVAGEMGTISNYAFNMNTHPLYGFPLKGGKNSDIQSFWGAPRDGGARKHEGIDIFAPKGTDLVAVTDGTIERRTGGLGGKQIWLYDKARRIRIYYAHLDAQIAEDGAKVQKGEVVGTVGNTGNARTTPPHVHFGTYLSKRGAVDPLGFVEIKPKISGKKHAPLKGKGLAAALNNCRLLANPTSSAAVSGQLDEGTPFYVYASSGEYYYVRTPAGRAGFLPTNVVQW
;
A
#
# COMPACT_ATOMS: atom_id res chain seq x y z
N MET A 1 36.47 -15.80 21.32
CA MET A 1 35.89 -14.44 21.28
C MET A 1 35.30 -14.20 19.90
N LYS A 2 33.96 -14.11 19.81
CA LYS A 2 33.21 -13.96 18.55
C LYS A 2 33.38 -12.54 18.00
N LYS A 3 33.83 -12.38 16.76
CA LYS A 3 33.72 -11.14 15.99
C LYS A 3 32.32 -11.09 15.37
N GLN A 4 31.49 -10.14 15.81
CA GLN A 4 30.22 -9.84 15.17
C GLN A 4 30.50 -8.93 13.95
N LEU A 5 30.09 -9.40 12.78
CA LEU A 5 30.10 -8.62 11.54
C LEU A 5 28.79 -7.81 11.50
N LEU A 6 28.89 -6.49 11.62
CA LEU A 6 27.76 -5.58 11.51
C LEU A 6 27.46 -5.37 10.01
N PHE A 7 26.38 -5.95 9.50
CA PHE A 7 25.87 -5.63 8.16
C PHE A 7 25.13 -4.29 8.21
N LEU A 8 25.77 -3.21 7.76
CA LEU A 8 25.08 -1.98 7.41
C LEU A 8 24.36 -2.18 6.08
N PHE A 9 23.03 -2.26 6.11
CA PHE A 9 22.20 -2.06 4.93
C PHE A 9 22.13 -0.56 4.63
N LEU A 10 22.96 -0.10 3.70
CA LEU A 10 22.86 1.24 3.13
C LEU A 10 21.73 1.23 2.08
N PHE A 11 20.52 1.65 2.44
CA PHE A 11 19.47 1.96 1.47
C PHE A 11 19.81 3.28 0.76
N ALA A 12 20.49 3.18 -0.38
CA ALA A 12 20.65 4.31 -1.28
C ALA A 12 19.37 4.49 -2.11
N THR A 13 18.49 5.39 -1.69
CA THR A 13 17.32 5.79 -2.48
C THR A 13 17.77 6.68 -3.65
N LEU A 14 18.07 6.08 -4.79
CA LEU A 14 18.20 6.78 -6.07
C LEU A 14 16.80 7.19 -6.57
N HIS A 15 16.33 8.35 -6.11
CA HIS A 15 15.20 9.04 -6.72
C HIS A 15 15.67 9.78 -7.98
N GLY A 16 15.57 9.12 -9.14
CA GLY A 16 15.79 9.75 -10.43
C GLY A 16 15.97 8.74 -11.57
N CYS A 17 15.16 8.86 -12.62
CA CYS A 17 15.16 8.07 -13.86
C CYS A 17 14.66 6.61 -13.77
N SER A 18 13.35 6.41 -13.59
CA SER A 18 12.66 5.15 -13.95
C SER A 18 11.54 5.33 -15.00
N TRP A 19 11.31 6.56 -15.48
CA TRP A 19 10.18 6.87 -16.37
C TRP A 19 10.35 6.30 -17.78
N PHE A 20 11.58 5.92 -18.19
CA PHE A 20 11.90 5.42 -19.53
C PHE A 20 12.48 4.00 -19.57
N SER A 21 12.77 3.38 -18.42
CA SER A 21 13.26 2.00 -18.42
C SER A 21 12.10 1.02 -18.60
N LYS A 22 12.29 0.06 -19.51
CA LYS A 22 11.36 -1.05 -19.66
C LYS A 22 11.30 -1.84 -18.35
N SER A 23 10.10 -2.23 -17.93
CA SER A 23 9.95 -3.14 -16.79
C SER A 23 10.42 -4.56 -17.15
N PRO A 24 10.72 -5.42 -16.17
CA PRO A 24 11.02 -6.83 -16.42
C PRO A 24 9.94 -7.53 -17.26
N ARG A 25 8.65 -7.22 -17.02
CA ARG A 25 7.54 -7.69 -17.87
C ARG A 25 7.69 -7.25 -19.32
N GLN A 26 7.97 -5.97 -19.56
CA GLN A 26 8.15 -5.45 -20.93
C GLN A 26 9.37 -6.03 -21.63
N HIS A 27 10.43 -6.39 -20.89
CA HIS A 27 11.56 -7.13 -21.44
C HIS A 27 11.16 -8.54 -21.86
N TYR A 28 10.44 -9.27 -20.99
CA TYR A 28 9.89 -10.58 -21.28
C TYR A 28 8.95 -10.55 -22.50
N GLU A 29 8.04 -9.59 -22.57
CA GLU A 29 7.11 -9.44 -23.70
C GLU A 29 7.82 -9.19 -25.03
N HIS A 30 8.90 -8.40 -25.01
CA HIS A 30 9.69 -8.16 -26.21
C HIS A 30 10.40 -9.44 -26.70
N GLN A 31 10.86 -10.29 -25.78
CA GLN A 31 11.43 -11.59 -26.11
C GLN A 31 10.35 -12.55 -26.63
N LEU A 32 9.24 -12.66 -25.91
CA LEU A 32 8.10 -13.51 -26.27
C LEU A 32 7.57 -13.18 -27.67
N ARG A 33 7.47 -11.89 -28.02
CA ARG A 33 7.05 -11.44 -29.36
C ARG A 33 7.97 -11.94 -30.48
N LYS A 34 9.27 -12.10 -30.21
CA LYS A 34 10.24 -12.60 -31.19
C LYS A 34 10.17 -14.11 -31.33
N GLU A 35 9.97 -14.82 -30.23
CA GLU A 35 10.01 -16.28 -30.16
C GLU A 35 8.68 -16.92 -30.57
N ASP A 36 7.55 -16.39 -30.09
CA ASP A 36 6.21 -16.91 -30.37
C ASP A 36 5.19 -15.77 -30.42
N LYS A 37 4.91 -15.30 -31.65
CA LYS A 37 3.94 -14.23 -31.91
C LYS A 37 2.52 -14.60 -31.48
N THR A 38 2.13 -15.86 -31.61
CA THR A 38 0.77 -16.31 -31.27
C THR A 38 0.58 -16.29 -29.76
N LEU A 39 1.57 -16.80 -29.02
CA LEU A 39 1.57 -16.75 -27.56
C LEU A 39 1.66 -15.31 -27.04
N TYR A 40 2.47 -14.46 -27.67
CA TYR A 40 2.52 -13.03 -27.36
C TYR A 40 1.15 -12.36 -27.48
N THR A 41 0.41 -12.60 -28.57
CA THR A 41 -0.94 -12.03 -28.73
C THR A 41 -1.90 -12.52 -27.65
N LYS A 42 -1.86 -13.81 -27.30
CA LYS A 42 -2.67 -14.36 -26.20
C LYS A 42 -2.31 -13.72 -24.86
N TRP A 43 -1.01 -13.56 -24.59
CA TRP A 43 -0.51 -12.92 -23.38
C TRP A 43 -1.01 -11.46 -23.27
N GLN A 44 -0.92 -10.67 -24.34
CA GLN A 44 -1.42 -9.30 -24.35
C GLN A 44 -2.93 -9.21 -24.11
N ALA A 45 -3.72 -10.06 -24.77
CA ALA A 45 -5.16 -10.11 -24.55
C ALA A 45 -5.51 -10.46 -23.09
N GLU A 46 -4.74 -11.36 -22.48
CA GLU A 46 -4.94 -11.75 -21.09
C GLU A 46 -4.55 -10.64 -20.09
N ILE A 47 -3.56 -9.81 -20.42
CA ILE A 47 -3.23 -8.62 -19.64
C ILE A 47 -4.40 -7.62 -19.65
N GLU A 48 -4.98 -7.33 -20.81
CA GLU A 48 -6.12 -6.41 -20.88
C GLU A 48 -7.33 -6.96 -20.11
N LYS A 49 -7.63 -8.24 -20.28
CA LYS A 49 -8.70 -8.92 -19.54
C LYS A 49 -8.46 -8.89 -18.03
N ALA A 50 -7.22 -9.07 -17.58
CA ALA A 50 -6.86 -8.99 -16.17
C ALA A 50 -7.13 -7.61 -15.55
N PHE A 51 -7.04 -6.53 -16.34
CA PHE A 51 -7.35 -5.18 -15.86
C PHE A 51 -8.86 -4.91 -15.78
N GLU A 52 -9.65 -5.53 -16.65
CA GLU A 52 -11.13 -5.46 -16.63
C GLU A 52 -11.73 -6.29 -15.49
N GLU A 53 -11.13 -7.44 -15.17
CA GLU A 53 -11.63 -8.42 -14.19
C GLU A 53 -10.94 -8.34 -12.81
N ALA A 54 -10.44 -7.15 -12.44
CA ALA A 54 -9.64 -6.97 -11.23
C ALA A 54 -10.41 -7.36 -9.96
N GLY A 55 -9.77 -8.16 -9.10
CA GLY A 55 -10.31 -8.46 -7.77
C GLY A 55 -10.08 -7.29 -6.82
N VAL A 56 -11.05 -6.92 -6.00
CA VAL A 56 -10.83 -5.91 -4.97
C VAL A 56 -10.16 -6.59 -3.76
N VAL A 57 -9.18 -5.93 -3.14
CA VAL A 57 -8.55 -6.46 -1.91
C VAL A 57 -8.28 -5.35 -0.90
N GLU A 58 -8.45 -5.67 0.37
CA GLU A 58 -8.04 -4.81 1.46
C GLU A 58 -6.58 -5.10 1.84
N LEU A 59 -5.83 -4.05 2.16
CA LEU A 59 -4.45 -4.16 2.62
C LEU A 59 -4.39 -4.22 4.16
N PRO A 60 -3.50 -5.02 4.75
CA PRO A 60 -2.53 -5.90 4.10
C PRO A 60 -3.16 -7.17 3.52
N TYR A 61 -2.66 -7.60 2.38
CA TYR A 61 -3.08 -8.79 1.65
C TYR A 61 -1.94 -9.80 1.56
N SER A 62 -2.27 -11.09 1.65
CA SER A 62 -1.33 -12.18 1.39
C SER A 62 -2.03 -13.38 0.76
N SER A 63 -1.31 -14.07 -0.11
CA SER A 63 -1.78 -15.29 -0.75
C SER A 63 -0.64 -16.27 -1.05
N SER A 64 -1.01 -17.52 -1.25
CA SER A 64 -0.19 -18.52 -1.94
C SER A 64 -0.81 -18.83 -3.29
N ALA A 65 0.01 -19.06 -4.30
CA ALA A 65 -0.46 -19.31 -5.66
C ALA A 65 0.43 -20.31 -6.38
N LEU A 66 -0.10 -20.89 -7.46
CA LEU A 66 0.56 -21.91 -8.26
C LEU A 66 0.71 -21.40 -9.68
N LEU A 67 1.93 -21.38 -10.20
CA LEU A 67 2.22 -21.35 -11.63
C LEU A 67 2.14 -22.77 -12.17
N VAL A 68 1.39 -22.96 -13.25
CA VAL A 68 1.31 -24.21 -14.02
C VAL A 68 1.65 -23.93 -15.48
N LYS A 69 2.40 -24.85 -16.09
CA LYS A 69 3.02 -24.69 -17.41
C LYS A 69 2.02 -24.33 -18.51
N GLU A 70 0.84 -24.93 -18.49
CA GLU A 70 -0.17 -24.81 -19.55
C GLU A 70 -1.12 -23.61 -19.40
N ARG A 71 -0.90 -22.71 -18.42
CA ARG A 71 -1.85 -21.63 -18.10
C ARG A 71 -1.14 -20.28 -17.93
N LEU A 72 -1.74 -19.24 -18.50
CA LEU A 72 -1.37 -17.85 -18.24
C LEU A 72 -1.73 -17.47 -16.81
N HIS A 73 -0.74 -17.06 -16.03
CA HIS A 73 -0.94 -16.57 -14.66
C HIS A 73 -0.88 -15.06 -14.66
N ILE A 74 -1.98 -14.46 -15.10
CA ILE A 74 -2.11 -13.01 -15.23
C ILE A 74 -3.44 -12.62 -14.60
N TYR A 75 -3.38 -11.74 -13.62
CA TYR A 75 -4.54 -11.18 -12.94
C TYR A 75 -4.15 -9.84 -12.33
N SER A 76 -5.14 -9.04 -11.91
CA SER A 76 -4.87 -7.79 -11.22
C SER A 76 -5.76 -7.60 -9.99
N TYR A 77 -5.30 -6.73 -9.10
CA TYR A 77 -6.04 -6.31 -7.92
C TYR A 77 -6.31 -4.80 -7.94
N ASP A 78 -7.50 -4.42 -7.51
CA ASP A 78 -7.86 -3.04 -7.20
C ASP A 78 -7.54 -2.75 -5.73
N VAL A 79 -6.79 -1.67 -5.51
CA VAL A 79 -6.42 -1.18 -4.17
C VAL A 79 -6.60 0.33 -4.08
N GLU A 80 -7.11 0.79 -2.93
CA GLU A 80 -7.10 2.20 -2.55
C GLU A 80 -5.77 2.53 -1.89
N LEU A 81 -5.10 3.58 -2.36
CA LEU A 81 -3.88 4.09 -1.73
C LEU A 81 -4.07 5.56 -1.37
N ALA A 82 -3.57 5.96 -0.22
CA ALA A 82 -3.61 7.35 0.25
C ALA A 82 -2.25 8.04 0.08
N VAL A 83 -2.29 9.34 -0.25
CA VAL A 83 -1.08 10.16 -0.27
C VAL A 83 -0.34 10.08 1.06
N GLY A 84 0.99 9.95 1.00
CA GLY A 84 1.83 9.80 2.18
C GLY A 84 1.97 8.36 2.68
N GLU A 85 1.29 7.39 2.06
CA GLU A 85 1.61 5.98 2.25
C GLU A 85 2.79 5.57 1.38
N VAL A 86 3.46 4.50 1.79
CA VAL A 86 4.37 3.71 0.95
C VAL A 86 3.70 2.37 0.71
N PHE A 87 3.40 2.09 -0.55
CA PHE A 87 2.90 0.79 -0.99
C PHE A 87 4.07 -0.16 -1.22
N SER A 88 3.95 -1.39 -0.73
CA SER A 88 4.90 -2.46 -0.98
C SER A 88 4.20 -3.73 -1.44
N ALA A 89 4.75 -4.38 -2.46
CA ALA A 89 4.32 -5.68 -2.94
C ALA A 89 5.52 -6.60 -3.15
N ALA A 90 5.36 -7.86 -2.78
CA ALA A 90 6.43 -8.84 -2.78
C ALA A 90 5.94 -10.17 -3.31
N VAL A 91 6.73 -10.79 -4.17
CA VAL A 91 6.52 -12.17 -4.62
C VAL A 91 7.76 -13.01 -4.35
N LYS A 92 7.55 -14.22 -3.83
CA LYS A 92 8.61 -15.19 -3.57
C LYS A 92 8.23 -16.54 -4.16
N THR A 93 8.96 -16.97 -5.19
CA THR A 93 8.79 -18.27 -5.84
C THR A 93 9.58 -19.35 -5.10
N SER A 94 9.08 -20.59 -5.14
CA SER A 94 9.72 -21.74 -4.49
C SER A 94 10.82 -22.36 -5.36
N ILE A 95 10.76 -22.14 -6.67
CA ILE A 95 11.73 -22.63 -7.66
C ILE A 95 12.48 -21.44 -8.25
N GLN A 96 13.80 -21.55 -8.25
CA GLN A 96 14.70 -20.57 -8.86
C GLN A 96 14.52 -20.56 -10.38
N GLY A 97 14.25 -19.38 -10.95
CA GLY A 97 14.05 -19.21 -12.40
C GLY A 97 12.61 -19.03 -12.86
N ALA A 98 11.60 -19.23 -11.99
CA ALA A 98 10.24 -18.79 -12.31
C ALA A 98 10.10 -17.28 -12.02
N SER A 99 9.79 -16.49 -13.05
CA SER A 99 9.62 -15.04 -12.91
C SER A 99 8.15 -14.67 -12.71
N ILE A 100 7.88 -13.81 -11.72
CA ILE A 100 6.59 -13.14 -11.56
C ILE A 100 6.85 -11.65 -11.55
N PHE A 101 6.20 -10.95 -12.47
CA PHE A 101 6.31 -9.52 -12.64
C PHE A 101 5.16 -8.84 -11.91
N LEU A 102 5.50 -7.87 -11.06
CA LEU A 102 4.52 -6.99 -10.42
C LEU A 102 4.62 -5.61 -11.06
N GLU A 103 3.49 -4.99 -11.31
CA GLU A 103 3.43 -3.58 -11.73
C GLU A 103 2.26 -2.87 -11.04
N LEU A 104 2.49 -1.61 -10.67
CA LEU A 104 1.49 -0.74 -10.05
C LEU A 104 1.09 0.34 -11.05
N PHE A 105 -0.21 0.51 -11.26
CA PHE A 105 -0.79 1.53 -12.13
C PHE A 105 -1.72 2.43 -11.34
N GLU A 106 -1.57 3.75 -11.48
CA GLU A 106 -2.57 4.72 -11.06
C GLU A 106 -3.66 4.79 -12.14
N LEU A 107 -4.92 4.86 -11.72
CA LEU A 107 -6.07 5.13 -12.58
C LEU A 107 -6.49 6.59 -12.43
N ASP A 108 -6.75 7.25 -13.55
CA ASP A 108 -7.47 8.52 -13.54
C ASP A 108 -8.99 8.32 -13.66
N ASP A 109 -9.74 9.42 -13.53
CA ASP A 109 -11.21 9.43 -13.62
C ASP A 109 -11.74 8.93 -14.98
N GLY A 110 -10.91 8.95 -16.03
CA GLY A 110 -11.22 8.43 -17.36
C GLY A 110 -10.87 6.95 -17.56
N GLY A 111 -10.35 6.29 -16.53
CA GLY A 111 -9.87 4.91 -16.60
C GLY A 111 -8.51 4.74 -17.29
N GLN A 112 -7.80 5.84 -17.59
CA GLN A 112 -6.46 5.77 -18.15
C GLN A 112 -5.49 5.26 -17.08
N ARG A 113 -4.67 4.27 -17.47
CA ARG A 113 -3.68 3.61 -16.60
C ARG A 113 -2.32 4.25 -16.79
N THR A 114 -1.71 4.72 -15.71
CA THR A 114 -0.33 5.20 -15.71
C THR A 114 0.53 4.34 -14.78
N ARG A 115 1.53 3.64 -15.33
CA ARG A 115 2.43 2.81 -14.50
C ARG A 115 3.28 3.70 -13.58
N LYS A 116 3.22 3.42 -12.29
CA LYS A 116 3.98 4.11 -11.25
C LYS A 116 5.22 3.36 -10.80
N ALA A 117 5.11 2.04 -10.68
CA ALA A 117 6.19 1.20 -10.19
C ALA A 117 6.12 -0.19 -10.81
N TYR A 118 7.23 -0.93 -10.69
CA TYR A 118 7.34 -2.31 -11.12
C TYR A 118 8.33 -3.05 -10.23
N SER A 119 8.18 -4.37 -10.13
CA SER A 119 9.05 -5.19 -9.30
C SER A 119 10.47 -5.27 -9.84
N LYS A 120 11.45 -5.20 -8.94
CA LYS A 120 12.83 -5.65 -9.17
C LYS A 120 13.09 -6.82 -8.22
N GLU A 121 13.55 -7.95 -8.76
CA GLU A 121 13.80 -9.16 -7.95
C GLU A 121 12.58 -9.60 -7.11
N GLY A 122 11.38 -9.46 -7.68
CA GLY A 122 10.12 -9.80 -7.02
C GLY A 122 9.65 -8.81 -5.94
N GLN A 123 10.33 -7.67 -5.76
CA GLN A 123 9.95 -6.62 -4.79
C GLN A 123 9.57 -5.33 -5.52
N LEU A 124 8.45 -4.73 -5.13
CA LEU A 124 7.95 -3.45 -5.64
C LEU A 124 7.67 -2.54 -4.44
N GLU A 125 8.21 -1.32 -4.46
CA GLU A 125 7.87 -0.25 -3.51
C GLU A 125 7.49 1.03 -4.28
N TYR A 126 6.56 1.80 -3.73
CA TYR A 126 6.11 3.07 -4.30
C TYR A 126 5.65 4.04 -3.21
N GLU A 127 6.25 5.24 -3.16
CA GLU A 127 5.74 6.33 -2.34
C GLU A 127 4.52 6.96 -3.02
N VAL A 128 3.36 6.86 -2.37
CA VAL A 128 2.08 7.27 -2.93
C VAL A 128 2.00 8.80 -2.90
N THR A 129 2.08 9.41 -4.09
CA THR A 129 2.04 10.86 -4.24
C THR A 129 0.62 11.41 -4.40
N GLN A 130 -0.35 10.56 -4.72
CA GLN A 130 -1.74 10.94 -4.97
C GLN A 130 -2.67 9.86 -4.44
N SER A 131 -3.64 10.27 -3.62
CA SER A 131 -4.69 9.36 -3.17
C SER A 131 -5.58 8.97 -4.34
N GLY A 132 -5.99 7.70 -4.39
CA GLY A 132 -6.95 7.23 -5.39
C GLY A 132 -6.89 5.72 -5.62
N HIS A 133 -7.48 5.32 -6.75
CA HIS A 133 -7.58 3.94 -7.19
C HIS A 133 -6.32 3.50 -7.93
N TYR A 134 -5.77 2.36 -7.55
CA TYR A 134 -4.62 1.76 -8.21
C TYR A 134 -4.89 0.31 -8.60
N LYS A 135 -4.26 -0.14 -9.68
CA LYS A 135 -4.24 -1.55 -10.09
C LYS A 135 -2.86 -2.15 -9.87
N VAL A 136 -2.84 -3.32 -9.23
CA VAL A 136 -1.63 -4.14 -9.07
C VAL A 136 -1.72 -5.31 -10.02
N LEU A 137 -0.93 -5.28 -11.09
CA LEU A 137 -0.83 -6.38 -12.04
C LEU A 137 0.14 -7.45 -11.51
N VAL A 138 -0.27 -8.71 -11.53
CA VAL A 138 0.58 -9.87 -11.27
C VAL A 138 0.63 -10.71 -12.55
N ALA A 139 1.82 -10.86 -13.13
CA ALA A 139 2.01 -11.60 -14.38
C ALA A 139 3.17 -12.59 -14.27
N GLY A 140 2.88 -13.89 -14.32
CA GLY A 140 3.85 -14.97 -14.19
C GLY A 140 4.32 -15.51 -15.54
N GLU A 141 5.63 -15.65 -15.72
CA GLU A 141 6.26 -16.17 -16.93
C GLU A 141 5.67 -17.52 -17.39
N MET A 142 5.39 -17.63 -18.69
CA MET A 142 4.84 -18.86 -19.27
C MET A 142 5.82 -20.03 -19.20
N GLY A 143 5.25 -21.22 -19.13
CA GLY A 143 6.02 -22.47 -19.21
C GLY A 143 6.69 -22.87 -17.90
N THR A 144 6.50 -22.09 -16.83
CA THR A 144 7.09 -22.34 -15.51
C THR A 144 6.08 -23.04 -14.60
N ILE A 145 6.59 -23.87 -13.71
CA ILE A 145 5.82 -24.48 -12.62
C ILE A 145 6.48 -24.04 -11.32
N SER A 146 5.72 -23.42 -10.42
CA SER A 146 6.25 -22.95 -9.14
C SER A 146 5.12 -22.58 -8.19
N ASN A 147 5.27 -22.90 -6.91
CA ASN A 147 4.47 -22.26 -5.88
C ASN A 147 5.08 -20.90 -5.55
N TYR A 148 4.26 -19.88 -5.33
CA TYR A 148 4.72 -18.59 -4.86
C TYR A 148 3.85 -18.02 -3.76
N ALA A 149 4.51 -17.29 -2.86
CA ALA A 149 3.83 -16.41 -1.92
C ALA A 149 3.76 -15.01 -2.53
N PHE A 150 2.62 -14.34 -2.40
CA PHE A 150 2.42 -12.97 -2.84
C PHE A 150 1.82 -12.13 -1.72
N ASN A 151 2.43 -11.00 -1.44
CA ASN A 151 2.04 -10.12 -0.35
C ASN A 151 1.93 -8.68 -0.85
N MET A 152 0.98 -7.93 -0.29
CA MET A 152 0.84 -6.49 -0.47
C MET A 152 0.51 -5.82 0.84
N ASN A 153 1.05 -4.64 1.08
CA ASN A 153 0.76 -3.84 2.26
C ASN A 153 1.09 -2.37 2.00
N THR A 154 0.62 -1.52 2.91
CA THR A 154 1.10 -0.14 3.01
C THR A 154 1.73 0.09 4.38
N HIS A 155 2.57 1.11 4.47
CA HIS A 155 3.02 1.69 5.72
C HIS A 155 3.10 3.21 5.57
N PRO A 156 3.06 3.97 6.68
CA PRO A 156 3.19 5.42 6.59
C PRO A 156 4.59 5.82 6.13
N LEU A 157 4.69 6.90 5.37
CA LEU A 157 5.97 7.46 4.93
C LEU A 157 6.79 7.99 6.12
N TYR A 158 6.13 8.54 7.13
CA TYR A 158 6.77 9.10 8.30
C TYR A 158 6.49 8.29 9.58
N GLY A 159 7.22 8.63 10.65
CA GLY A 159 6.95 8.10 11.98
C GLY A 159 5.71 8.72 12.61
N PHE A 160 5.19 8.09 13.65
CA PHE A 160 4.15 8.71 14.48
C PHE A 160 4.74 9.91 15.24
N PRO A 161 4.06 11.08 15.29
CA PRO A 161 4.65 12.32 15.81
C PRO A 161 4.80 12.35 17.33
N LEU A 162 4.12 11.48 18.07
CA LEU A 162 4.26 11.39 19.53
C LEU A 162 5.08 10.18 19.92
N LYS A 163 6.00 10.35 20.86
CA LYS A 163 6.77 9.24 21.41
C LYS A 163 5.85 8.27 22.14
N GLY A 164 5.74 7.05 21.64
CA GLY A 164 4.84 6.03 22.19
C GLY A 164 3.35 6.24 21.88
N GLY A 165 3.03 7.17 20.97
CA GLY A 165 1.65 7.40 20.53
C GLY A 165 1.11 6.28 19.63
N LYS A 166 -0.21 6.28 19.45
CA LYS A 166 -0.97 5.27 18.71
C LYS A 166 -2.14 5.90 17.94
N ASN A 167 -2.71 5.16 16.98
CA ASN A 167 -3.79 5.68 16.14
C ASN A 167 -5.02 6.17 16.93
N SER A 168 -5.33 5.56 18.09
CA SER A 168 -6.46 6.00 18.94
C SER A 168 -6.29 7.39 19.56
N ASP A 169 -5.07 7.93 19.53
CA ASP A 169 -4.78 9.27 20.02
C ASP A 169 -5.19 10.34 18.98
N ILE A 170 -5.41 9.94 17.72
CA ILE A 170 -5.98 10.79 16.67
C ILE A 170 -7.49 10.84 16.87
N GLN A 171 -8.01 12.01 17.28
CA GLN A 171 -9.44 12.17 17.59
C GLN A 171 -10.12 13.31 16.82
N SER A 172 -9.37 14.13 16.08
CA SER A 172 -9.92 15.08 15.11
C SER A 172 -9.25 14.91 13.76
N PHE A 173 -10.06 14.68 12.73
CA PHE A 173 -9.57 14.27 11.41
C PHE A 173 -9.61 15.40 10.39
N TRP A 174 -8.92 15.18 9.27
CA TRP A 174 -8.93 16.06 8.11
C TRP A 174 -10.36 16.40 7.66
N GLY A 175 -10.58 17.65 7.25
CA GLY A 175 -11.87 18.09 6.73
C GLY A 175 -12.96 18.36 7.77
N ALA A 176 -12.76 17.99 9.05
CA ALA A 176 -13.71 18.25 10.13
C ALA A 176 -14.07 19.75 10.22
N PRO A 177 -15.34 20.10 10.51
CA PRO A 177 -15.75 21.49 10.59
C PRO A 177 -15.05 22.22 11.74
N ARG A 178 -14.63 23.45 11.47
CA ARG A 178 -13.98 24.35 12.42
C ARG A 178 -14.70 25.69 12.42
N ASP A 179 -14.63 26.39 13.55
CA ASP A 179 -15.13 27.75 13.69
C ASP A 179 -16.62 27.87 13.27
N GLY A 180 -17.45 26.93 13.76
CA GLY A 180 -18.87 26.87 13.41
C GLY A 180 -19.17 26.39 11.98
N GLY A 181 -18.19 25.82 11.28
CA GLY A 181 -18.32 25.36 9.88
C GLY A 181 -17.74 26.33 8.86
N ALA A 182 -17.21 27.48 9.28
CA ALA A 182 -16.58 28.46 8.40
C ALA A 182 -15.24 27.97 7.80
N ARG A 183 -14.59 27.00 8.45
CA ARG A 183 -13.31 26.43 8.05
C ARG A 183 -13.34 24.91 8.08
N LYS A 184 -12.52 24.27 7.24
CA LYS A 184 -12.20 22.84 7.33
C LYS A 184 -10.87 22.61 8.05
N HIS A 185 -10.79 21.53 8.80
CA HIS A 185 -9.57 21.14 9.49
C HIS A 185 -8.50 20.67 8.50
N GLU A 186 -7.42 21.44 8.35
CA GLU A 186 -6.30 21.13 7.45
C GLU A 186 -5.19 20.32 8.14
N GLY A 187 -5.57 19.28 8.87
CA GLY A 187 -4.64 18.41 9.58
C GLY A 187 -5.37 17.34 10.38
N ILE A 188 -4.66 16.75 11.33
CA ILE A 188 -5.20 15.88 12.37
C ILE A 188 -4.80 16.40 13.75
N ASP A 189 -5.65 16.22 14.76
CA ASP A 189 -5.31 16.53 16.14
C ASP A 189 -5.05 15.24 16.92
N ILE A 190 -3.86 15.18 17.54
CA ILE A 190 -3.35 14.01 18.24
C ILE A 190 -3.26 14.36 19.73
N PHE A 191 -4.13 13.75 20.52
CA PHE A 191 -4.35 14.08 21.92
C PHE A 191 -3.39 13.30 22.82
N ALA A 192 -2.77 14.00 23.76
CA ALA A 192 -1.91 13.41 24.78
C ALA A 192 -1.77 14.38 25.95
N PRO A 193 -1.34 13.93 27.14
CA PRO A 193 -1.06 14.82 28.25
C PRO A 193 -0.10 15.96 27.85
N LYS A 194 -0.37 17.16 28.36
CA LYS A 194 0.53 18.30 28.19
C LYS A 194 1.94 17.94 28.66
N GLY A 195 2.96 18.31 27.88
CA GLY A 195 4.36 17.96 28.14
C GLY A 195 4.82 16.65 27.51
N THR A 196 3.94 15.85 26.91
CA THR A 196 4.33 14.63 26.17
C THR A 196 5.30 14.97 25.03
N ASP A 197 6.38 14.19 24.89
CA ASP A 197 7.39 14.35 23.85
C ASP A 197 6.80 14.30 22.44
N LEU A 198 6.99 15.38 21.69
CA LEU A 198 6.76 15.47 20.25
C LEU A 198 8.09 15.21 19.53
N VAL A 199 8.09 14.30 18.56
CA VAL A 199 9.28 13.88 17.83
C VAL A 199 9.25 14.29 16.35
N ALA A 200 10.42 14.48 15.77
CA ALA A 200 10.57 14.63 14.32
C ALA A 200 10.09 13.35 13.61
N VAL A 201 9.11 13.47 12.73
CA VAL A 201 8.53 12.29 12.04
C VAL A 201 9.42 11.76 10.91
N THR A 202 10.40 12.57 10.48
CA THR A 202 11.39 12.28 9.45
C THR A 202 12.64 13.11 9.70
N ASP A 203 13.73 12.81 8.99
CA ASP A 203 14.92 13.64 8.99
C ASP A 203 14.61 14.98 8.29
N GLY A 204 15.15 16.08 8.81
CA GLY A 204 14.88 17.38 8.18
C GLY A 204 15.47 18.57 8.91
N THR A 205 14.97 19.75 8.56
CA THR A 205 15.37 21.02 9.15
C THR A 205 14.17 21.70 9.82
N ILE A 206 14.41 22.24 11.01
CA ILE A 206 13.41 22.87 11.86
C ILE A 206 13.31 24.38 11.58
N GLU A 207 12.08 24.88 11.57
CA GLU A 207 11.76 26.30 11.66
C GLU A 207 10.78 26.53 12.83
N ARG A 208 11.09 27.50 13.70
CA ARG A 208 10.26 27.83 14.86
C ARG A 208 9.38 29.03 14.56
N ARG A 209 8.12 28.98 15.03
CA ARG A 209 7.23 30.15 14.99
C ARG A 209 6.38 30.25 16.24
N THR A 210 6.07 31.47 16.66
CA THR A 210 5.15 31.74 17.77
C THR A 210 4.15 32.82 17.35
N GLY A 211 2.86 32.57 17.57
CA GLY A 211 1.77 33.51 17.29
C GLY A 211 0.67 32.92 16.42
N GLY A 212 -0.32 33.74 16.03
CA GLY A 212 -1.46 33.30 15.24
C GLY A 212 -2.30 32.19 15.90
N LEU A 213 -3.12 31.50 15.10
CA LEU A 213 -4.00 30.43 15.59
C LEU A 213 -3.21 29.25 16.19
N GLY A 214 -2.03 28.95 15.65
CA GLY A 214 -1.21 27.81 16.07
C GLY A 214 -0.48 27.99 17.40
N GLY A 215 -0.36 29.21 17.94
CA GLY A 215 0.41 29.44 19.16
C GLY A 215 1.90 29.15 18.94
N LYS A 216 2.52 28.30 19.78
CA LYS A 216 3.89 27.81 19.59
C LYS A 216 3.89 26.70 18.55
N GLN A 217 4.79 26.79 17.57
CA GLN A 217 4.77 25.97 16.36
C GLN A 217 6.15 25.50 15.97
N ILE A 218 6.24 24.31 15.38
CA ILE A 218 7.43 23.83 14.69
C ILE A 218 7.04 23.44 13.28
N TRP A 219 7.83 23.90 12.31
CA TRP A 219 7.79 23.42 10.94
C TRP A 219 9.01 22.53 10.71
N LEU A 220 8.79 21.31 10.24
CA LEU A 220 9.84 20.38 9.86
C LEU A 220 9.83 20.24 8.33
N TYR A 221 10.97 20.49 7.70
CA TYR A 221 11.12 20.38 6.24
C TYR A 221 11.86 19.10 5.85
N ASP A 222 11.14 18.16 5.23
CA ASP A 222 11.73 17.05 4.47
C ASP A 222 12.20 17.60 3.12
N LYS A 223 13.51 17.84 3.03
CA LYS A 223 14.13 18.35 1.80
C LYS A 223 14.10 17.33 0.66
N ALA A 224 14.20 16.03 0.95
CA ALA A 224 14.25 15.00 -0.07
C ALA A 224 12.93 14.93 -0.86
N ARG A 225 11.80 15.11 -0.16
CA ARG A 225 10.45 15.05 -0.75
C ARG A 225 9.83 16.41 -0.98
N ARG A 226 10.46 17.48 -0.50
CA ARG A 226 9.96 18.85 -0.53
C ARG A 226 8.60 19.00 0.17
N ILE A 227 8.48 18.32 1.32
CA ILE A 227 7.27 18.30 2.14
C ILE A 227 7.54 19.10 3.41
N ARG A 228 6.58 19.96 3.78
CA ARG A 228 6.59 20.67 5.05
C ARG A 228 5.59 20.03 6.00
N ILE A 229 6.05 19.76 7.22
CA ILE A 229 5.26 19.20 8.30
C ILE A 229 5.07 20.29 9.35
N TYR A 230 3.84 20.45 9.83
CA TYR A 230 3.45 21.49 10.76
C TYR A 230 3.01 20.87 12.08
N TYR A 231 3.65 21.28 13.17
CA TYR A 231 3.23 20.97 14.53
C TYR A 231 2.78 22.26 15.22
N ALA A 232 1.57 22.29 15.74
CA ALA A 232 1.03 23.46 16.44
C ALA A 232 0.53 23.14 17.85
N HIS A 233 0.15 24.20 18.56
CA HIS A 233 -0.35 24.19 19.93
C HIS A 233 0.67 23.72 20.97
N LEU A 234 1.96 23.78 20.65
CA LEU A 234 3.02 23.21 21.49
C LEU A 234 3.09 23.88 22.86
N ASP A 235 3.54 23.13 23.87
CA ASP A 235 3.89 23.71 25.18
C ASP A 235 5.34 24.22 25.18
N ALA A 236 6.27 23.43 24.65
CA ALA A 236 7.66 23.82 24.43
C ALA A 236 8.11 23.54 22.98
N GLN A 237 8.97 24.41 22.46
CA GLN A 237 9.74 24.19 21.23
C GLN A 237 11.18 23.89 21.68
N ILE A 238 11.58 22.63 21.63
CA ILE A 238 12.88 22.15 22.14
C ILE A 238 13.97 22.31 21.07
N ALA A 239 13.67 21.95 19.82
CA ALA A 239 14.60 22.12 18.72
C ALA A 239 14.70 23.59 18.32
N GLU A 240 15.92 24.04 18.05
CA GLU A 240 16.22 25.41 17.64
C GLU A 240 15.93 25.67 16.16
N ASP A 241 15.75 26.94 15.81
CA ASP A 241 15.55 27.36 14.42
C ASP A 241 16.78 27.02 13.57
N GLY A 242 16.57 26.42 12.40
CA GLY A 242 17.64 25.94 11.52
C GLY A 242 18.30 24.63 11.94
N ALA A 243 17.91 24.02 13.07
CA ALA A 243 18.46 22.75 13.51
C ALA A 243 18.16 21.63 12.50
N LYS A 244 19.16 20.76 12.28
CA LYS A 244 18.97 19.49 11.56
C LYS A 244 18.63 18.42 12.59
N VAL A 245 17.54 17.71 12.35
CA VAL A 245 17.03 16.68 13.27
C VAL A 245 16.93 15.33 12.57
N GLN A 246 17.03 14.26 13.35
CA GLN A 246 16.80 12.90 12.87
C GLN A 246 15.39 12.42 13.25
N LYS A 247 14.83 11.50 12.46
CA LYS A 247 13.56 10.84 12.78
C LYS A 247 13.61 10.26 14.21
N GLY A 248 12.61 10.63 15.02
CA GLY A 248 12.47 10.19 16.41
C GLY A 248 13.13 11.11 17.45
N GLU A 249 13.90 12.12 17.04
CA GLU A 249 14.44 13.14 17.93
C GLU A 249 13.32 14.01 18.51
N VAL A 250 13.39 14.33 19.81
CA VAL A 250 12.40 15.19 20.47
C VAL A 250 12.60 16.63 20.02
N VAL A 251 11.58 17.21 19.41
CA VAL A 251 11.62 18.58 18.87
C VAL A 251 10.75 19.56 19.66
N GLY A 252 9.80 19.06 20.45
CA GLY A 252 8.94 19.89 21.28
C GLY A 252 8.07 19.05 22.20
N THR A 253 7.05 19.66 22.77
CA THR A 253 6.09 18.95 23.64
C THR A 253 4.65 19.34 23.35
N VAL A 254 3.74 18.39 23.59
CA VAL A 254 2.29 18.57 23.47
C VAL A 254 1.81 19.69 24.40
N GLY A 255 0.92 20.54 23.89
CA GLY A 255 0.39 21.65 24.66
C GLY A 255 -1.03 22.02 24.26
N ASN A 256 -1.38 23.28 24.49
CA ASN A 256 -2.65 23.88 24.12
C ASN A 256 -2.49 25.39 23.84
N THR A 257 -1.36 25.81 23.27
CA THR A 257 -1.15 27.24 22.96
C THR A 257 -1.94 27.69 21.72
N GLY A 258 -2.12 29.00 21.52
CA GLY A 258 -2.89 29.53 20.40
C GLY A 258 -4.40 29.45 20.63
N ASN A 259 -5.18 29.08 19.62
CA ASN A 259 -6.63 28.93 19.74
C ASN A 259 -7.07 27.64 20.47
N ALA A 260 -6.14 26.71 20.73
CA ALA A 260 -6.38 25.49 21.51
C ALA A 260 -6.43 25.70 23.03
N ARG A 261 -6.24 26.94 23.53
CA ARG A 261 -6.08 27.23 24.98
C ARG A 261 -7.22 26.72 25.87
N THR A 262 -8.42 26.60 25.32
CA THR A 262 -9.62 26.15 26.05
C THR A 262 -10.03 24.72 25.70
N THR A 263 -9.18 23.95 25.00
CA THR A 263 -9.45 22.56 24.64
C THR A 263 -8.47 21.61 25.35
N PRO A 264 -8.77 20.29 25.40
CA PRO A 264 -7.81 19.32 25.90
C PRO A 264 -6.48 19.39 25.14
N PRO A 265 -5.32 19.19 25.81
CA PRO A 265 -4.02 19.24 25.16
C PRO A 265 -3.87 18.25 24.00
N HIS A 266 -3.30 18.74 22.90
CA HIS A 266 -3.08 17.98 21.68
C HIS A 266 -2.00 18.66 20.84
N VAL A 267 -1.48 17.94 19.85
CA VAL A 267 -0.71 18.52 18.75
C VAL A 267 -1.58 18.50 17.50
N HIS A 268 -1.73 19.68 16.89
CA HIS A 268 -2.22 19.76 15.52
C HIS A 268 -1.07 19.39 14.58
N PHE A 269 -1.27 18.36 13.77
CA PHE A 269 -0.31 17.84 12.80
C PHE A 269 -0.84 18.06 11.38
N GLY A 270 -0.11 18.86 10.60
CA GLY A 270 -0.44 19.17 9.21
C GLY A 270 0.67 18.77 8.24
N THR A 271 0.30 18.38 7.02
CA THR A 271 1.24 18.05 5.95
C THR A 271 0.99 18.89 4.72
N TYR A 272 2.04 19.51 4.20
CA TYR A 272 1.98 20.47 3.11
C TYR A 272 2.92 20.05 1.98
N LEU A 273 2.32 19.71 0.84
CA LEU A 273 3.05 19.35 -0.37
C LEU A 273 3.37 20.59 -1.18
N SER A 274 4.59 20.64 -1.74
CA SER A 274 5.00 21.70 -2.65
C SER A 274 4.00 21.85 -3.80
N LYS A 275 3.49 23.07 -4.02
CA LYS A 275 2.50 23.46 -5.05
C LYS A 275 1.06 22.94 -4.86
N ARG A 276 0.80 21.98 -3.96
CA ARG A 276 -0.55 21.46 -3.66
C ARG A 276 -1.14 21.97 -2.36
N GLY A 277 -0.31 22.51 -1.47
CA GLY A 277 -0.76 23.01 -0.17
C GLY A 277 -1.03 21.87 0.81
N ALA A 278 -1.97 22.09 1.72
CA ALA A 278 -2.34 21.12 2.75
C ALA A 278 -2.96 19.86 2.12
N VAL A 279 -2.58 18.69 2.62
CA VAL A 279 -3.19 17.39 2.29
C VAL A 279 -3.49 16.63 3.56
N ASP A 280 -4.40 15.65 3.48
CA ASP A 280 -4.71 14.78 4.60
C ASP A 280 -3.44 14.09 5.14
N PRO A 281 -3.06 14.37 6.40
CA PRO A 281 -1.84 13.82 6.98
C PRO A 281 -1.96 12.36 7.42
N LEU A 282 -3.18 11.78 7.43
CA LEU A 282 -3.39 10.45 8.01
C LEU A 282 -2.49 9.39 7.34
N GLY A 283 -2.41 9.38 6.01
CA GLY A 283 -1.55 8.46 5.26
C GLY A 283 -0.06 8.56 5.60
N PHE A 284 0.40 9.72 6.08
CA PHE A 284 1.80 9.95 6.43
C PHE A 284 2.21 9.38 7.79
N VAL A 285 1.28 9.11 8.69
CA VAL A 285 1.60 8.76 10.09
C VAL A 285 0.79 7.59 10.66
N GLU A 286 -0.31 7.20 10.03
CA GLU A 286 -1.16 6.12 10.51
C GLU A 286 -0.39 4.80 10.60
N ILE A 287 -0.39 4.19 11.78
CA ILE A 287 0.25 2.90 12.00
C ILE A 287 -0.62 1.83 11.32
N LYS A 288 -0.10 1.26 10.22
CA LYS A 288 -0.79 0.20 9.47
C LYS A 288 -0.60 -1.18 10.10
N PRO A 289 -1.61 -2.06 10.03
CA PRO A 289 -1.46 -3.44 10.48
C PRO A 289 -0.45 -4.19 9.61
N LYS A 290 0.27 -5.13 10.24
CA LYS A 290 1.22 -6.00 9.54
C LYS A 290 0.47 -7.13 8.83
N ILE A 291 1.04 -7.65 7.75
CA ILE A 291 0.56 -8.86 7.09
C ILE A 291 0.46 -9.98 8.14
N SER A 292 -0.74 -10.58 8.26
CA SER A 292 -0.96 -11.68 9.17
C SER A 292 -0.25 -12.93 8.65
N GLY A 293 0.51 -13.62 9.50
CA GLY A 293 1.12 -14.92 9.18
C GLY A 293 0.11 -16.07 9.09
N LYS A 294 -1.14 -15.80 8.70
CA LYS A 294 -2.17 -16.82 8.53
C LYS A 294 -1.71 -17.82 7.48
N LYS A 295 -1.89 -19.11 7.78
CA LYS A 295 -1.69 -20.15 6.78
C LYS A 295 -2.73 -20.00 5.67
N HIS A 296 -2.31 -20.29 4.45
CA HIS A 296 -3.18 -20.30 3.29
C HIS A 296 -3.56 -21.75 2.98
N ALA A 297 -4.81 -21.95 2.55
CA ALA A 297 -5.29 -23.27 2.18
C ALA A 297 -4.40 -23.91 1.10
N PRO A 298 -4.13 -25.22 1.18
CA PRO A 298 -3.27 -25.88 0.21
C PRO A 298 -3.90 -25.84 -1.19
N LEU A 299 -3.06 -25.61 -2.19
CA LEU A 299 -3.42 -25.72 -3.60
C LEU A 299 -3.16 -27.16 -4.07
N LYS A 300 -4.11 -27.78 -4.77
CA LYS A 300 -3.97 -29.17 -5.25
C LYS A 300 -3.87 -29.26 -6.77
N GLY A 301 -3.14 -30.27 -7.23
CA GLY A 301 -3.07 -30.66 -8.64
C GLY A 301 -2.71 -29.51 -9.59
N LYS A 302 -3.41 -29.43 -10.73
CA LYS A 302 -3.29 -28.35 -11.71
C LYS A 302 -4.21 -27.15 -11.41
N GLY A 303 -4.83 -27.11 -10.23
CA GLY A 303 -5.81 -26.08 -9.89
C GLY A 303 -7.20 -26.30 -10.50
N LEU A 304 -7.49 -27.39 -11.20
CA LEU A 304 -8.84 -27.66 -11.72
C LEU A 304 -9.73 -28.19 -10.59
N ALA A 305 -10.93 -27.62 -10.44
CA ALA A 305 -11.89 -27.97 -9.41
C ALA A 305 -13.33 -27.69 -9.89
N ALA A 306 -14.31 -28.10 -9.11
CA ALA A 306 -15.74 -27.85 -9.36
C ALA A 306 -16.46 -27.30 -8.13
N ALA A 307 -17.57 -26.59 -8.35
CA ALA A 307 -18.42 -26.05 -7.30
C ALA A 307 -19.25 -27.17 -6.63
N LEU A 308 -19.25 -27.26 -5.30
CA LEU A 308 -20.01 -28.29 -4.57
C LEU A 308 -21.48 -27.94 -4.34
N ASN A 309 -21.81 -26.66 -4.17
CA ASN A 309 -23.16 -26.20 -3.79
C ASN A 309 -23.31 -24.73 -4.17
N ASN A 310 -24.13 -24.38 -5.17
CA ASN A 310 -24.56 -23.00 -5.52
C ASN A 310 -23.66 -21.89 -4.94
N CYS A 311 -22.41 -21.86 -5.41
CA CYS A 311 -21.32 -21.16 -4.75
C CYS A 311 -21.39 -19.67 -5.04
N ARG A 312 -21.47 -18.85 -4.00
CA ARG A 312 -21.40 -17.40 -4.14
C ARG A 312 -19.95 -16.99 -4.39
N LEU A 313 -19.71 -16.42 -5.57
CA LEU A 313 -18.46 -15.80 -5.94
C LEU A 313 -18.37 -14.45 -5.22
N LEU A 314 -17.33 -14.28 -4.41
CA LEU A 314 -17.13 -13.10 -3.60
C LEU A 314 -16.13 -12.15 -4.27
N ALA A 315 -16.33 -10.85 -4.09
CA ALA A 315 -15.39 -9.83 -4.57
C ALA A 315 -14.03 -9.92 -3.86
N ASN A 316 -14.03 -10.24 -2.55
CA ASN A 316 -12.86 -10.23 -1.66
C ASN A 316 -12.85 -11.52 -0.79
N PRO A 317 -11.70 -11.95 -0.23
CA PRO A 317 -11.59 -13.19 0.56
C PRO A 317 -12.07 -13.01 2.02
N THR A 318 -13.29 -12.52 2.21
CA THR A 318 -13.91 -12.33 3.53
C THR A 318 -15.37 -12.78 3.48
N SER A 319 -15.91 -13.24 4.61
CA SER A 319 -17.29 -13.71 4.68
C SER A 319 -18.33 -12.60 4.52
N SER A 320 -17.92 -11.34 4.71
CA SER A 320 -18.76 -10.14 4.55
C SER A 320 -18.62 -9.48 3.18
N ALA A 321 -17.81 -10.05 2.28
CA ALA A 321 -17.59 -9.48 0.96
C ALA A 321 -18.88 -9.46 0.12
N ALA A 322 -18.99 -8.46 -0.76
CA ALA A 322 -20.06 -8.41 -1.74
C ALA A 322 -20.02 -9.62 -2.67
N VAL A 323 -21.20 -10.10 -3.08
CA VAL A 323 -21.33 -11.21 -4.02
C VAL A 323 -21.20 -10.65 -5.44
N SER A 324 -20.16 -11.06 -6.17
CA SER A 324 -19.93 -10.70 -7.57
C SER A 324 -20.59 -11.68 -8.55
N GLY A 325 -21.07 -12.82 -8.06
CA GLY A 325 -21.91 -13.74 -8.82
C GLY A 325 -22.14 -15.07 -8.13
N GLN A 326 -22.70 -16.03 -8.85
CA GLN A 326 -22.96 -17.39 -8.36
C GLN A 326 -22.53 -18.45 -9.38
N LEU A 327 -21.96 -19.56 -8.91
CA LEU A 327 -21.65 -20.74 -9.71
C LEU A 327 -22.58 -21.88 -9.32
N ASP A 328 -23.21 -22.51 -10.30
CA ASP A 328 -24.05 -23.68 -10.06
C ASP A 328 -23.18 -24.89 -9.69
N GLU A 329 -23.76 -25.87 -9.00
CA GLU A 329 -23.08 -27.12 -8.66
C GLU A 329 -22.49 -27.80 -9.90
N GLY A 330 -21.29 -28.37 -9.75
CA GLY A 330 -20.55 -29.01 -10.84
C GLY A 330 -19.88 -28.03 -11.82
N THR A 331 -20.11 -26.72 -11.70
CA THR A 331 -19.45 -25.73 -12.57
C THR A 331 -17.93 -25.83 -12.43
N PRO A 332 -17.19 -26.12 -13.52
CA PRO A 332 -15.74 -26.23 -13.45
C PRO A 332 -15.08 -24.85 -13.38
N PHE A 333 -14.02 -24.75 -12.59
CA PHE A 333 -13.19 -23.55 -12.51
C PHE A 333 -11.74 -23.91 -12.21
N TYR A 334 -10.87 -22.94 -12.45
CA TYR A 334 -9.47 -22.99 -12.09
C TYR A 334 -9.23 -22.20 -10.81
N VAL A 335 -8.63 -22.84 -9.81
CA VAL A 335 -8.03 -22.23 -8.64
C VAL A 335 -6.65 -21.70 -9.02
N TYR A 336 -6.42 -20.42 -8.75
CA TYR A 336 -5.17 -19.71 -9.03
C TYR A 336 -4.36 -19.43 -7.76
N ALA A 337 -5.06 -19.04 -6.69
CA ALA A 337 -4.44 -18.67 -5.44
C ALA A 337 -5.32 -19.05 -4.24
N SER A 338 -4.74 -19.07 -3.05
CA SER A 338 -5.43 -19.14 -1.77
C SER A 338 -5.03 -17.96 -0.89
N SER A 339 -6.02 -17.34 -0.24
CA SER A 339 -5.83 -16.31 0.78
C SER A 339 -6.65 -16.71 2.00
N GLY A 340 -5.95 -17.09 3.06
CA GLY A 340 -6.54 -17.79 4.22
C GLY A 340 -7.34 -19.02 3.78
N GLU A 341 -8.63 -19.04 4.14
CA GLU A 341 -9.59 -20.11 3.82
C GLU A 341 -10.41 -19.82 2.56
N TYR A 342 -9.90 -18.99 1.65
CA TYR A 342 -10.54 -18.67 0.39
C TYR A 342 -9.61 -19.01 -0.77
N TYR A 343 -10.20 -19.54 -1.85
CA TYR A 343 -9.55 -19.69 -3.13
C TYR A 343 -9.95 -18.56 -4.07
N TYR A 344 -8.98 -17.93 -4.73
CA TYR A 344 -9.25 -17.12 -5.92
C TYR A 344 -9.39 -18.06 -7.12
N VAL A 345 -10.56 -18.00 -7.77
CA VAL A 345 -10.94 -18.92 -8.83
C VAL A 345 -11.38 -18.16 -10.08
N ARG A 346 -11.30 -18.84 -11.23
CA ARG A 346 -11.83 -18.33 -12.50
C ARG A 346 -12.41 -19.45 -13.34
N THR A 347 -13.60 -19.21 -13.89
CA THR A 347 -14.26 -20.16 -14.80
C THR A 347 -13.70 -20.03 -16.22
N PRO A 348 -13.86 -21.06 -17.07
CA PRO A 348 -13.52 -20.95 -18.50
C PRO A 348 -14.25 -19.81 -19.22
N ALA A 349 -15.44 -19.44 -18.75
CA ALA A 349 -16.22 -18.31 -19.26
C ALA A 349 -15.71 -16.93 -18.81
N GLY A 350 -14.62 -16.88 -18.02
CA GLY A 350 -13.97 -15.64 -17.58
C GLY A 350 -14.43 -15.11 -16.22
N ARG A 351 -15.50 -15.66 -15.63
CA ARG A 351 -15.99 -15.20 -14.32
C ARG A 351 -14.95 -15.51 -13.24
N ALA A 352 -14.52 -14.50 -12.49
CA ALA A 352 -13.48 -14.62 -11.47
C ALA A 352 -13.91 -14.02 -10.11
N GLY A 353 -13.35 -14.57 -9.02
CA GLY A 353 -13.59 -14.07 -7.67
C GLY A 353 -13.15 -15.08 -6.62
N PHE A 354 -13.58 -14.89 -5.38
CA PHE A 354 -13.18 -15.73 -4.25
C PHE A 354 -14.28 -16.72 -3.86
N LEU A 355 -13.87 -17.94 -3.51
CA LEU A 355 -14.73 -18.99 -2.94
C LEU A 355 -14.16 -19.49 -1.62
N PRO A 356 -14.98 -19.71 -0.58
CA PRO A 356 -14.57 -20.45 0.61
C PRO A 356 -14.03 -21.85 0.25
N THR A 357 -13.02 -22.34 0.98
CA THR A 357 -12.39 -23.64 0.70
C THR A 357 -13.34 -24.83 0.83
N ASN A 358 -14.35 -24.71 1.70
CA ASN A 358 -15.33 -25.76 1.99
C ASN A 358 -16.41 -25.93 0.89
N VAL A 359 -16.45 -25.08 -0.13
CA VAL A 359 -17.38 -25.19 -1.26
C VAL A 359 -16.70 -25.65 -2.56
N VAL A 360 -15.44 -26.10 -2.47
CA VAL A 360 -14.62 -26.51 -3.62
C VAL A 360 -14.38 -28.02 -3.62
N GLN A 361 -14.73 -28.68 -4.73
CA GLN A 361 -14.41 -30.08 -5.01
C GLN A 361 -13.16 -30.16 -5.89
N TRP A 362 -12.15 -30.91 -5.44
CA TRP A 362 -10.90 -31.11 -6.16
C TRP A 362 -10.93 -32.32 -7.09
#